data_AF-A0A537SUG0-F1
#
_entry.id   AF-A0A537SUG0-F1
#
_cell.length_a   1.000
_cell.length_b   1.000
_cell.length_c   1.000
_cell.angle_alpha   90.00
_cell.angle_beta   90.00
_cell.angle_gamma   90.00
#
_symmetry.space_group_name_H-M   'P 1'
#
loop_
_entity.id
_entity.type
_entity.pdbx_description
1 polymer ?
#
loop_
_entity_poly.entity_id
_entity_poly.type
_entity_poly.pdbx_seq_one_letter_code
_entity_poly.pdbx_strand_id
1 'polypeptide(L)'
;MKAFISPTVVHFTTVLVIAVVALVPTHEWHTLASLLALVGVAGAIYSASVWIELFVHRRFNVDIVDRLFYAGFPLVGHLLLLLAALFLWRQSEAGLDLLAAGQITLLLAGIRNAWDMMIWIVIRIPTADPGSRDDT
;
A
#
# COMPACT_ATOMS: atom_id res chain seq x y z
N MET A 1 10.27 9.25 10.74
CA MET A 1 9.10 9.83 10.03
C MET A 1 9.12 9.52 8.53
N LYS A 2 10.13 9.90 7.73
CA LYS A 2 10.17 9.62 6.27
C LYS A 2 9.99 8.14 5.87
N ALA A 3 10.47 7.19 6.68
CA ALA A 3 10.40 5.75 6.39
C ALA A 3 8.98 5.13 6.49
N PHE A 4 8.05 5.77 7.22
CA PHE A 4 6.70 5.21 7.47
C PHE A 4 5.56 5.98 6.76
N ILE A 5 5.79 7.25 6.40
CA ILE A 5 4.79 8.06 5.66
C ILE A 5 4.74 7.62 4.19
N SER A 6 5.91 7.28 3.62
CA SER A 6 6.03 6.99 2.20
C SER A 6 5.25 5.74 1.74
N PRO A 7 5.25 4.60 2.45
CA PRO A 7 4.60 3.38 1.96
C PRO A 7 3.08 3.50 1.87
N THR A 8 2.45 4.03 2.94
CA THR A 8 0.99 4.15 3.02
C THR A 8 0.43 5.05 1.93
N VAL A 9 1.07 6.20 1.68
CA VAL A 9 0.65 7.14 0.62
C VAL A 9 0.78 6.51 -0.77
N VAL A 10 1.86 5.75 -1.02
CA VAL A 10 2.05 5.05 -2.30
C VAL A 10 0.93 4.05 -2.55
N HIS A 11 0.58 3.23 -1.56
CA HIS A 11 -0.49 2.23 -1.72
C HIS A 11 -1.87 2.85 -1.95
N PHE A 12 -2.22 3.92 -1.21
CA PHE A 12 -3.45 4.65 -1.47
C PHE A 12 -3.48 5.30 -2.86
N THR A 13 -2.35 5.86 -3.29
CA THR A 13 -2.24 6.44 -4.63
C THR A 13 -2.44 5.37 -5.70
N THR A 14 -1.83 4.19 -5.52
CA THR A 14 -2.05 3.03 -6.41
C THR A 14 -3.53 2.65 -6.51
N VAL A 15 -4.24 2.57 -5.37
CA VAL A 15 -5.67 2.28 -5.34
C VAL A 15 -6.47 3.34 -6.11
N LEU A 16 -6.22 4.63 -5.84
CA LEU A 16 -6.94 5.72 -6.49
C LEU A 16 -6.68 5.78 -7.99
N VAL A 17 -5.42 5.64 -8.42
CA VAL A 17 -5.04 5.63 -9.84
C VAL A 17 -5.76 4.49 -10.57
N ILE A 18 -5.77 3.29 -9.99
CA ILE A 18 -6.44 2.14 -10.60
C ILE A 18 -7.95 2.34 -10.66
N ALA A 19 -8.57 2.91 -9.62
CA ALA A 19 -10.01 3.22 -9.63
C ALA A 19 -10.37 4.21 -10.75
N VAL A 20 -9.57 5.27 -10.93
CA VAL A 20 -9.79 6.25 -12.00
C VAL A 20 -9.57 5.63 -13.38
N VAL A 21 -8.51 4.83 -13.56
CA VAL A 21 -8.24 4.11 -14.82
C VAL A 21 -9.39 3.15 -15.15
N ALA A 22 -9.88 2.38 -14.17
CA ALA A 22 -10.97 1.42 -14.38
C ALA A 22 -12.31 2.07 -14.80
N LEU A 23 -12.51 3.37 -14.51
CA LEU A 23 -13.70 4.12 -14.93
C LEU A 23 -13.64 4.60 -16.39
N VAL A 24 -12.50 4.49 -17.07
CA VAL A 24 -12.37 4.93 -18.46
C VAL A 24 -13.13 3.95 -19.38
N PRO A 25 -14.22 4.39 -20.04
CA PRO A 25 -15.11 3.49 -20.77
C PRO A 25 -14.51 2.97 -22.08
N THR A 26 -13.40 3.54 -22.53
CA THR A 26 -12.72 3.18 -23.79
C THR A 26 -11.61 2.14 -23.61
N HIS A 27 -11.51 1.49 -22.45
CA HIS A 27 -10.49 0.48 -22.23
C HIS A 27 -10.79 -0.82 -22.97
N GLU A 28 -9.84 -1.23 -23.81
CA GLU A 28 -9.74 -2.61 -24.25
C GLU A 28 -9.01 -3.47 -23.20
N TRP A 29 -9.26 -4.79 -23.22
CA TRP A 29 -8.65 -5.77 -22.31
C TRP A 29 -7.12 -5.62 -22.20
N HIS A 30 -6.44 -5.48 -23.34
CA HIS A 30 -4.98 -5.34 -23.39
C HIS A 30 -4.50 -4.01 -22.80
N THR A 31 -5.21 -2.91 -23.06
CA THR A 31 -4.85 -1.58 -22.54
C THR A 31 -4.95 -1.55 -21.01
N LEU A 32 -6.06 -2.08 -20.46
CA LEU A 32 -6.22 -2.17 -19.01
C LEU A 32 -5.17 -3.10 -18.39
N ALA A 33 -4.92 -4.26 -19.01
CA ALA A 33 -3.90 -5.20 -18.58
C ALA A 33 -2.49 -4.59 -18.57
N SER A 34 -2.11 -3.82 -19.58
CA SER A 34 -0.80 -3.13 -19.63
C SER A 34 -0.63 -2.11 -18.50
N LEU A 35 -1.67 -1.31 -18.23
CA LEU A 35 -1.62 -0.32 -17.15
C LEU A 35 -1.53 -1.00 -15.78
N LEU A 36 -2.31 -2.04 -15.56
CA LEU A 36 -2.24 -2.83 -14.33
C LEU A 36 -0.89 -3.53 -14.16
N ALA A 37 -0.30 -4.05 -15.24
CA ALA A 37 1.03 -4.64 -15.20
C ALA A 37 2.08 -3.60 -14.79
N LEU A 38 2.04 -2.41 -15.39
CA LEU A 38 2.98 -1.33 -15.06
C LEU A 38 2.91 -0.94 -13.58
N VAL A 39 1.70 -0.69 -13.08
CA VAL A 39 1.47 -0.30 -11.68
C VAL A 39 1.79 -1.44 -10.72
N GLY A 40 1.37 -2.67 -11.07
CA GLY A 40 1.62 -3.88 -10.28
C GLY A 40 3.11 -4.17 -10.15
N VAL A 41 3.90 -4.06 -11.24
CA VAL A 41 5.36 -4.28 -11.21
C VAL A 41 6.03 -3.23 -10.33
N ALA A 42 5.73 -1.95 -10.55
CA ALA A 42 6.34 -0.87 -9.79
C ALA A 42 6.06 -1.01 -8.28
N GLY A 43 4.81 -1.28 -7.92
CA GLY A 43 4.43 -1.44 -6.53
C GLY A 43 4.89 -2.76 -5.90
N ALA A 44 5.03 -3.83 -6.67
CA ALA A 44 5.62 -5.10 -6.19
C ALA A 44 7.11 -4.94 -5.87
N ILE A 45 7.88 -4.26 -6.73
CA ILE A 45 9.30 -3.96 -6.48
C ILE A 45 9.46 -3.13 -5.21
N TYR A 46 8.63 -2.08 -5.06
CA TYR A 46 8.62 -1.25 -3.86
C TYR A 46 8.28 -2.07 -2.61
N SER A 47 7.18 -2.84 -2.65
CA SER A 47 6.71 -3.64 -1.51
C SER A 47 7.69 -4.75 -1.14
N ALA A 48 8.35 -5.38 -2.12
CA ALA A 48 9.39 -6.38 -1.89
C ALA A 48 10.62 -5.78 -1.21
N SER A 49 11.02 -4.57 -1.59
CA SER A 49 12.13 -3.86 -0.94
C SER A 49 11.83 -3.60 0.54
N VAL A 50 10.62 -3.12 0.85
CA VAL A 50 10.15 -2.93 2.24
C VAL A 50 10.08 -4.25 3.00
N TRP A 51 9.59 -5.31 2.35
CA TRP A 51 9.53 -6.66 2.95
C TRP A 51 10.92 -7.20 3.30
N ILE A 52 11.90 -7.05 2.41
CA ILE A 52 13.29 -7.46 2.66
C ILE A 52 13.89 -6.67 3.83
N GLU A 53 13.60 -5.38 3.94
CA GLU A 53 14.10 -4.57 5.05
C GLU A 53 13.51 -5.00 6.40
N LEU A 54 12.20 -5.27 6.44
CA LEU A 54 11.50 -5.60 7.69
C LEU A 54 11.67 -7.05 8.14
N PHE A 55 11.64 -8.02 7.22
CA PHE A 55 11.67 -9.45 7.55
C PHE A 55 13.07 -10.05 7.49
N VAL A 56 13.87 -9.71 6.48
CA VAL A 56 15.19 -10.32 6.28
C VAL A 56 16.24 -9.63 7.13
N HIS A 57 16.28 -8.29 7.11
CA HIS A 57 17.30 -7.55 7.84
C HIS A 57 16.96 -7.35 9.33
N ARG A 58 15.69 -7.62 9.73
CA ARG A 58 15.17 -7.42 11.11
C ARG A 58 15.63 -6.10 11.73
N ARG A 59 15.79 -5.06 10.92
CA ARG A 59 16.45 -3.81 11.30
C ARG A 59 15.66 -3.02 12.35
N PHE A 60 14.40 -3.40 12.54
CA PHE A 60 13.50 -2.82 13.54
C PHE A 60 12.80 -3.93 14.34
N ASN A 61 12.70 -3.74 15.67
CA ASN A 61 11.96 -4.62 16.57
C ASN A 61 10.45 -4.32 16.46
N VAL A 62 9.89 -4.60 15.29
CA VAL A 62 8.48 -4.37 14.92
C VAL A 62 7.71 -5.68 15.12
N ASP A 63 6.53 -5.59 15.72
CA ASP A 63 5.65 -6.75 15.95
C ASP A 63 5.24 -7.40 14.62
N ILE A 64 4.93 -8.69 14.65
CA ILE A 64 4.65 -9.48 13.45
C ILE A 64 3.38 -9.00 12.73
N VAL A 65 2.39 -8.52 13.48
CA VAL A 65 1.15 -7.95 12.95
C VAL A 65 1.48 -6.70 12.11
N ASP A 66 2.27 -5.79 12.65
CA ASP A 66 2.68 -4.58 11.95
C ASP A 66 3.47 -4.92 10.69
N ARG A 67 4.40 -5.88 10.75
CA ARG A 67 5.15 -6.31 9.55
C ARG A 67 4.23 -6.85 8.46
N LEU A 68 3.16 -7.57 8.84
CA LEU A 68 2.21 -8.10 7.88
C LEU A 68 1.41 -6.98 7.20
N PHE A 69 0.98 -5.95 7.94
CA PHE A 69 0.24 -4.82 7.39
C PHE A 69 1.10 -3.81 6.62
N TYR A 70 2.35 -3.59 7.03
CA TYR A 70 3.26 -2.65 6.36
C TYR A 70 3.98 -3.24 5.15
N ALA A 71 4.13 -4.57 5.06
CA ALA A 71 4.83 -5.21 3.93
C ALA A 71 4.11 -6.41 3.31
N GLY A 72 3.51 -7.28 4.13
CA GLY A 72 2.86 -8.51 3.64
C GLY A 72 1.63 -8.24 2.77
N PHE A 73 0.61 -7.61 3.33
CA PHE A 73 -0.63 -7.29 2.61
C PHE A 73 -0.39 -6.39 1.38
N PRO A 74 0.45 -5.35 1.44
CA PRO A 74 0.79 -4.58 0.25
C PRO A 74 1.44 -5.44 -0.85
N LEU A 75 2.37 -6.32 -0.50
CA LEU A 75 2.99 -7.21 -1.48
C LEU A 75 1.94 -8.13 -2.13
N VAL A 76 1.07 -8.74 -1.32
CA VAL A 76 -0.04 -9.58 -1.82
C VAL A 76 -0.94 -8.79 -2.75
N GLY A 77 -1.32 -7.57 -2.38
CA GLY A 77 -2.13 -6.69 -3.21
C GLY A 77 -1.52 -6.43 -4.59
N HIS A 78 -0.22 -6.10 -4.66
CA HIS A 78 0.45 -5.88 -5.94
C HIS A 78 0.61 -7.17 -6.77
N LEU A 79 0.84 -8.33 -6.13
CA LEU A 79 0.86 -9.61 -6.82
C LEU A 79 -0.52 -9.95 -7.42
N LEU A 80 -1.61 -9.66 -6.70
CA LEU A 80 -2.97 -9.81 -7.23
C LEU A 80 -3.21 -8.91 -8.45
N LEU A 81 -2.69 -7.68 -8.45
CA LEU A 81 -2.76 -6.80 -9.63
C LEU A 81 -1.98 -7.35 -10.83
N LEU A 82 -0.83 -7.99 -10.61
CA LEU A 82 -0.07 -8.65 -11.66
C LEU A 82 -0.81 -9.86 -12.23
N LEU A 83 -1.45 -10.65 -11.37
CA LEU A 83 -2.30 -11.76 -11.80
C LEU A 83 -3.54 -11.25 -12.55
N ALA A 84 -4.16 -10.17 -12.08
CA ALA A 84 -5.26 -9.51 -12.78
C ALA A 84 -4.83 -9.10 -14.20
N ALA A 85 -3.68 -8.44 -14.33
CA ALA A 85 -3.12 -8.05 -15.62
C ALA A 85 -2.91 -9.27 -16.54
N LEU A 86 -2.36 -10.37 -16.03
CA LEU A 86 -2.15 -11.60 -16.81
C LEU A 86 -3.47 -12.21 -17.32
N PHE A 87 -4.51 -12.26 -16.48
CA PHE A 87 -5.80 -12.83 -16.86
C PHE A 87 -6.57 -11.93 -17.81
N LEU A 88 -6.54 -10.61 -17.59
CA LEU A 88 -7.11 -9.64 -18.53
C LEU A 88 -6.40 -9.68 -19.88
N TRP A 89 -5.08 -9.89 -19.91
CA TRP A 89 -4.32 -10.07 -21.15
C TRP A 89 -4.80 -11.29 -21.94
N ARG A 90 -5.28 -12.33 -21.25
CA ARG A 90 -5.91 -13.52 -21.82
C ARG A 90 -7.42 -13.35 -22.06
N GLN A 91 -7.95 -12.13 -21.92
CA GLN A 91 -9.37 -11.78 -22.08
C GLN A 91 -10.28 -12.60 -21.14
N SER A 92 -9.80 -12.91 -19.94
CA SER A 92 -10.55 -13.65 -18.93
C SER A 92 -11.16 -12.70 -17.89
N GLU A 93 -12.46 -12.87 -17.64
CA GLU A 93 -13.21 -12.09 -16.64
C GLU A 93 -12.68 -12.27 -15.21
N ALA A 94 -12.05 -13.40 -14.90
CA ALA A 94 -11.40 -13.63 -13.61
C ALA A 94 -10.32 -12.58 -13.28
N GLY A 95 -9.78 -11.89 -14.30
CA GLY A 95 -8.89 -10.76 -14.10
C GLY A 95 -9.54 -9.58 -13.37
N LEU A 96 -10.84 -9.35 -13.55
CA LEU A 96 -11.60 -8.30 -12.86
C LEU A 96 -11.83 -8.66 -11.38
N ASP A 97 -12.10 -9.93 -11.08
CA ASP A 97 -12.21 -10.42 -9.70
C ASP A 97 -10.89 -10.26 -8.94
N LEU A 98 -9.77 -10.61 -9.59
CA LEU A 98 -8.43 -10.44 -9.03
C LEU A 98 -8.07 -8.96 -8.84
N LEU A 99 -8.48 -8.10 -9.79
CA LEU A 99 -8.34 -6.65 -9.67
C LEU A 99 -9.07 -6.13 -8.43
N ALA A 100 -10.33 -6.52 -8.24
CA ALA A 100 -11.12 -6.15 -7.08
C ALA A 100 -10.49 -6.64 -5.77
N ALA A 101 -10.05 -7.91 -5.72
CA ALA A 101 -9.37 -8.48 -4.56
C ALA A 101 -8.07 -7.73 -4.22
N GLY A 102 -7.27 -7.39 -5.24
CA GLY A 102 -6.04 -6.61 -5.08
C GLY A 102 -6.32 -5.19 -4.54
N GLN A 103 -7.32 -4.51 -5.10
CA GLN A 103 -7.74 -3.18 -4.66
C GLN A 103 -8.23 -3.17 -3.21
N ILE A 104 -9.09 -4.12 -2.82
CA ILE A 104 -9.60 -4.25 -1.45
C ILE A 104 -8.43 -4.52 -0.49
N THR A 105 -7.51 -5.40 -0.85
CA THR A 105 -6.34 -5.74 -0.03
C THR A 105 -5.48 -4.51 0.23
N LEU A 106 -5.12 -3.76 -0.83
CA LEU A 106 -4.33 -2.55 -0.72
C LEU A 106 -5.05 -1.46 0.08
N LEU A 107 -6.35 -1.30 -0.12
CA LEU A 107 -7.16 -0.30 0.57
C LEU A 107 -7.25 -0.59 2.07
N LEU A 108 -7.55 -1.83 2.47
CA LEU A 108 -7.64 -2.22 3.87
C LEU A 108 -6.27 -2.11 4.56
N ALA A 109 -5.19 -2.51 3.89
CA ALA A 109 -3.84 -2.33 4.40
C ALA A 109 -3.51 -0.84 4.58
N GLY A 110 -3.82 0.00 3.58
CA GLY A 110 -3.64 1.44 3.64
C GLY A 110 -4.40 2.09 4.80
N ILE A 111 -5.67 1.75 4.99
CA ILE A 111 -6.52 2.27 6.07
C ILE A 111 -5.94 1.88 7.43
N ARG A 112 -5.57 0.61 7.61
CA ARG A 112 -4.97 0.14 8.86
C ARG A 112 -3.66 0.87 9.16
N ASN A 113 -2.78 1.01 8.17
CA ASN A 113 -1.49 1.68 8.31
C ASN A 113 -1.65 3.17 8.60
N ALA A 114 -2.62 3.85 7.96
CA ALA A 114 -2.91 5.26 8.23
C ALA A 114 -3.45 5.47 9.64
N TRP A 115 -4.34 4.59 10.11
CA TRP A 115 -4.86 4.62 11.48
C TRP A 115 -3.73 4.44 12.51
N ASP A 116 -2.89 3.43 12.31
CA ASP A 116 -1.74 3.16 13.18
C ASP A 116 -0.79 4.36 13.27
N MET A 117 -0.45 4.95 12.13
CA MET A 117 0.36 6.16 12.06
C MET A 117 -0.27 7.34 12.82
N MET A 118 -1.58 7.57 12.69
CA MET A 118 -2.28 8.62 13.42
C MET A 118 -2.19 8.41 14.93
N ILE A 119 -2.45 7.19 15.41
CA ILE A 119 -2.34 6.85 16.83
C ILE A 119 -0.91 7.08 17.34
N TRP A 120 0.09 6.66 16.57
CA TRP A 120 1.49 6.89 16.92
C TRP A 120 1.83 8.37 17.07
N ILE A 121 1.33 9.22 16.17
CA ILE A 121 1.52 10.68 16.23
C ILE A 121 0.87 11.23 17.51
N VAL A 122 -0.40 10.90 17.77
CA VAL A 122 -1.15 11.40 18.93
C VAL A 122 -0.46 11.03 20.25
N ILE A 123 0.04 9.79 20.38
CA ILE A 123 0.70 9.33 21.61
C ILE A 123 2.07 10.00 21.82
N ARG A 124 2.78 10.37 20.74
CA ARG A 124 4.15 10.89 20.81
C ARG A 124 4.28 12.40 20.74
N ILE A 125 3.21 13.16 20.54
CA ILE A 125 3.25 14.62 20.68
C ILE A 125 3.48 14.92 22.16
N PRO A 126 4.64 15.48 22.57
CA PRO A 126 4.82 15.91 23.94
C PRO A 126 3.79 17.00 24.21
N THR A 127 2.95 16.82 25.21
CA THR A 127 2.18 17.94 25.76
C THR A 127 3.20 18.96 26.24
N ALA A 128 3.20 20.16 25.66
CA ALA A 128 4.06 21.24 26.11
C ALA A 128 3.86 21.41 27.63
N ASP A 129 4.94 21.29 28.39
CA ASP A 129 4.90 21.45 29.84
C ASP A 129 4.53 22.91 30.15
N PRO A 130 3.38 23.19 30.80
CA PRO A 130 2.95 24.55 31.10
C PRO A 130 3.89 25.28 32.07
N GLY A 131 4.84 24.58 32.71
CA GLY A 131 5.66 25.11 33.80
C GLY A 131 6.97 25.83 33.43
N SER A 132 7.37 25.91 32.16
CA SER A 132 8.68 26.49 31.77
C SER A 132 8.70 28.03 31.61
N ARG A 133 7.72 28.74 32.18
CA ARG A 133 7.49 30.18 31.93
C ARG A 133 7.70 31.12 33.12
N ASP A 134 8.26 30.64 34.23
CA ASP A 134 8.41 31.43 35.47
C ASP A 134 9.86 31.66 35.93
N ASP A 135 10.84 31.67 35.02
CA ASP A 135 12.24 31.95 35.33
C ASP A 135 12.78 33.18 34.57
N THR A 136 12.26 34.39 34.83
CA THR A 136 12.96 35.68 34.57
C THR A 136 12.55 36.76 35.54
#